data_AF-A0A7U4E4N3-F1
#
_entry.id   AF-A0A7U4E4N3-F1
#
_cell.length_a   1.000
_cell.length_b   1.000
_cell.length_c   1.000
_cell.angle_alpha   90.00
_cell.angle_beta   90.00
_cell.angle_gamma   90.00
#
_symmetry.space_group_name_H-M   'P 1'
#
loop_
_entity.id
_entity.type
_entity.pdbx_description
1 polymer ?
#
loop_
_entity_poly.entity_id
_entity_poly.type
_entity_poly.pdbx_seq_one_letter_code
_entity_poly.pdbx_strand_id
1 'polypeptide(L)'
;MLYLKRHSLLAFVFVKFLPFFIFTKHYSHQRSMKPTLMLLFSAFLSFTAFSQAVFADREVDKVAEPQGGMRFLQQFVKDNLQVPFQARVQQVQGRVFVTGTVETDGSTSELKVTKGLHPLCDAEALRVVGLYKAWQPAIKEVKAVRQTFHFSVVFPELPVTNYDSTHQRLVDYFNEKFQFTHDPTEYHFRRYIPVDKNGVVRDDVVFEEWKKKQWKPFFSVPFKRDSLMYKIAGETTTDSVPAYRLTVRDKDWNSYVPEIVIQTNGQVLSSKEKQGNKVVSYSDYYASGALRERQIPDGKNEKILTWYDNGQLKEVRTQELPDPTKPTEMLVIDLWSRDGKVQVKGGNGRGVYTTKVQKEQWIIEQGSFENGKKIGKWLAKRPDSTLYYEETYDKGKLVQGRLWLDGTEHTYTEVQELPKFSGGLSALGMFLGRNIKYPKEAARKNISGKVFISFVVCEDGSLCDYELLKGIGGGCDEEALRVVKGMSGKWLPGTERGQKVRVKYNLPVSFVPE
;
A
#
# COMPACT_ATOMS: atom_id res chain seq x y z
N MET A 1 -36.08 -51.57 -11.65
CA MET A 1 -37.47 -51.98 -11.89
C MET A 1 -38.31 -51.25 -10.85
N LEU A 2 -39.15 -50.28 -11.30
CA LEU A 2 -40.36 -49.65 -10.70
C LEU A 2 -40.62 -49.77 -9.17
N TYR A 3 -40.98 -48.76 -8.37
CA TYR A 3 -42.12 -47.81 -8.45
C TYR A 3 -41.92 -46.70 -7.36
N LEU A 4 -41.80 -45.42 -7.72
CA LEU A 4 -42.75 -44.28 -7.53
C LEU A 4 -43.25 -43.87 -6.12
N LYS A 5 -42.93 -42.60 -5.77
CA LYS A 5 -43.77 -41.49 -5.21
C LYS A 5 -44.69 -41.72 -3.99
N ARG A 6 -44.53 -40.86 -2.97
CA ARG A 6 -45.50 -39.77 -2.65
C ARG A 6 -44.96 -38.75 -1.64
N HIS A 7 -45.17 -37.47 -1.95
CA HIS A 7 -45.06 -36.32 -1.06
C HIS A 7 -46.29 -36.20 -0.14
N SER A 8 -46.13 -35.63 1.06
CA SER A 8 -47.04 -34.59 1.59
C SER A 8 -46.48 -33.86 2.81
N LEU A 9 -46.72 -32.55 2.81
CA LEU A 9 -46.32 -31.50 3.76
C LEU A 9 -47.17 -31.44 5.05
N LEU A 10 -46.77 -30.49 5.91
CA LEU A 10 -47.48 -29.76 6.98
C LEU A 10 -47.32 -30.31 8.41
N ALA A 11 -47.30 -29.52 9.47
CA ALA A 11 -46.98 -28.11 9.76
C ALA A 11 -47.10 -27.96 11.30
N PHE A 12 -46.24 -27.14 11.88
CA PHE A 12 -46.37 -26.37 13.15
C PHE A 12 -47.04 -26.99 14.39
N VAL A 13 -46.37 -26.91 15.55
CA VAL A 13 -46.79 -26.08 16.70
C VAL A 13 -45.60 -25.93 17.67
N PHE A 14 -45.27 -24.68 18.02
CA PHE A 14 -44.35 -24.28 19.09
C PHE A 14 -45.16 -24.06 20.38
N VAL A 15 -44.73 -24.63 21.51
CA VAL A 15 -45.24 -24.28 22.85
C VAL A 15 -44.07 -23.93 23.78
N LYS A 16 -44.17 -22.74 24.38
CA LYS A 16 -43.27 -22.18 25.40
C LYS A 16 -43.31 -23.00 26.71
N PHE A 17 -42.17 -23.10 27.39
CA PHE A 17 -42.12 -23.40 28.82
C PHE A 17 -41.12 -22.50 29.55
N LEU A 18 -41.61 -21.83 30.60
CA LEU A 18 -40.88 -21.53 31.84
C LEU A 18 -41.94 -21.52 32.96
N PRO A 19 -41.66 -22.10 34.13
CA PRO A 19 -41.36 -21.29 35.33
C PRO A 19 -40.35 -22.04 36.26
N PHE A 20 -39.82 -21.61 37.41
CA PHE A 20 -40.27 -20.86 38.59
C PHE A 20 -39.02 -20.58 39.46
N PHE A 21 -38.94 -19.48 40.21
CA PHE A 21 -38.24 -19.45 41.52
C PHE A 21 -38.92 -18.46 42.47
N ILE A 22 -38.96 -18.83 43.75
CA ILE A 22 -39.86 -18.36 44.81
C ILE A 22 -39.21 -17.30 45.72
N PHE A 23 -40.10 -16.47 46.30
CA PHE A 23 -40.04 -15.33 47.24
C PHE A 23 -39.34 -15.50 48.61
N THR A 24 -38.91 -14.34 49.16
CA THR A 24 -39.23 -13.74 50.51
C THR A 24 -38.96 -12.22 50.41
N LYS A 25 -39.87 -11.22 50.49
CA LYS A 25 -40.92 -10.70 51.40
C LYS A 25 -40.42 -9.84 52.59
N HIS A 26 -40.60 -8.49 52.51
CA HIS A 26 -41.22 -7.67 53.59
C HIS A 26 -41.74 -6.27 53.11
N TYR A 27 -43.02 -6.02 53.43
CA TYR A 27 -43.87 -4.81 53.61
C TYR A 27 -43.24 -3.38 53.56
N SER A 28 -43.91 -2.23 53.29
CA SER A 28 -45.30 -1.78 53.01
C SER A 28 -45.19 -0.34 52.46
N HIS A 29 -46.04 0.21 51.58
CA HIS A 29 -47.29 0.89 51.93
C HIS A 29 -48.09 1.24 50.66
N GLN A 30 -49.41 1.12 50.73
CA GLN A 30 -50.39 1.44 49.69
C GLN A 30 -50.47 2.95 49.36
N ARG A 31 -50.71 3.27 48.08
CA ARG A 31 -51.74 4.25 47.71
C ARG A 31 -52.31 3.99 46.32
N SER A 32 -53.64 3.93 46.31
CA SER A 32 -54.56 3.73 45.18
C SER A 32 -54.57 4.94 44.24
N MET A 33 -54.50 4.72 42.93
CA MET A 33 -55.06 5.62 41.91
C MET A 33 -55.53 4.85 40.66
N LYS A 34 -56.72 5.23 40.18
CA LYS A 34 -57.50 4.68 39.06
C LYS A 34 -56.78 4.81 37.70
N PRO A 35 -57.05 3.96 36.69
CA PRO A 35 -56.48 4.11 35.36
C PRO A 35 -57.31 5.12 34.55
N THR A 36 -56.72 6.28 34.26
CA THR A 36 -57.22 7.18 33.21
C THR A 36 -56.58 6.76 31.89
N LEU A 37 -57.42 6.37 30.93
CA LEU A 37 -57.04 6.01 29.57
C LEU A 37 -56.45 7.25 28.87
N MET A 38 -55.12 7.31 28.75
CA MET A 38 -54.42 8.37 28.02
C MET A 38 -54.11 7.87 26.60
N LEU A 39 -54.90 8.34 25.63
CA LEU A 39 -54.64 8.18 24.20
C LEU A 39 -53.41 9.03 23.83
N LEU A 40 -52.26 8.38 23.68
CA LEU A 40 -51.03 8.96 23.13
C LEU A 40 -51.18 9.02 21.60
N PHE A 41 -51.48 10.21 21.08
CA PHE A 41 -51.35 10.54 19.66
C PHE A 41 -49.85 10.59 19.31
N SER A 42 -49.32 9.49 18.78
CA SER A 42 -48.00 9.45 18.16
C SER A 42 -48.06 10.15 16.80
N ALA A 43 -47.71 11.44 16.78
CA ALA A 43 -47.43 12.16 15.55
C ALA A 43 -46.18 11.56 14.87
N PHE A 44 -46.38 10.70 13.89
CA PHE A 44 -45.36 10.34 12.90
C PHE A 44 -45.04 11.60 12.09
N LEU A 45 -44.02 12.36 12.51
CA LEU A 45 -43.34 13.32 11.65
C LEU A 45 -42.54 12.52 10.63
N SER A 46 -43.18 12.23 9.49
CA SER A 46 -42.52 11.78 8.28
C SER A 46 -41.57 12.88 7.82
N PHE A 47 -40.31 12.82 8.21
CA PHE A 47 -39.26 13.55 7.50
C PHE A 47 -39.16 12.93 6.10
N THR A 48 -39.91 13.47 5.15
CA THR A 48 -39.57 13.30 3.74
C THR A 48 -38.23 14.00 3.57
N ALA A 49 -37.15 13.23 3.53
CA ALA A 49 -35.88 13.72 3.02
C ALA A 49 -36.13 14.16 1.58
N PHE A 50 -36.37 15.46 1.36
CA PHE A 50 -36.39 16.02 0.02
C PHE A 50 -35.01 15.77 -0.57
N SER A 51 -34.93 14.91 -1.58
CA SER A 51 -33.72 14.76 -2.39
C SER A 51 -33.34 16.15 -2.89
N GLN A 52 -32.14 16.61 -2.55
CA GLN A 52 -31.64 17.91 -3.02
C GLN A 52 -31.62 17.92 -4.55
N ALA A 53 -32.09 19.03 -5.14
CA ALA A 53 -32.13 19.19 -6.60
C ALA A 53 -30.75 18.99 -7.23
N VAL A 54 -30.71 18.26 -8.34
CA VAL A 54 -29.52 18.06 -9.17
C VAL A 54 -29.64 18.96 -10.39
N PHE A 55 -28.68 19.85 -10.59
CA PHE A 55 -28.72 20.88 -11.61
C PHE A 55 -27.96 20.47 -12.89
N ALA A 56 -28.39 21.02 -14.02
CA ALA A 56 -27.65 20.96 -15.29
C ALA A 56 -26.61 22.10 -15.40
N ASP A 57 -25.66 21.98 -16.31
CA ASP A 57 -24.58 22.96 -16.57
C ASP A 57 -25.07 24.39 -16.74
N ARG A 58 -26.19 24.58 -17.42
CA ARG A 58 -26.78 25.90 -17.70
C ARG A 58 -27.55 26.51 -16.52
N GLU A 59 -27.75 25.77 -15.44
CA GLU A 59 -28.61 26.15 -14.31
C GLU A 59 -27.83 26.60 -13.07
N VAL A 60 -26.51 26.65 -13.18
CA VAL A 60 -25.57 27.00 -12.10
C VAL A 60 -24.68 28.17 -12.53
N ASP A 61 -24.20 28.94 -11.56
CA ASP A 61 -23.31 30.09 -11.80
C ASP A 61 -21.88 29.63 -12.08
N LYS A 62 -21.46 28.52 -11.46
CA LYS A 62 -20.19 27.84 -11.72
C LYS A 62 -20.42 26.34 -11.76
N VAL A 63 -19.95 25.70 -12.82
CA VAL A 63 -20.04 24.23 -12.96
C VAL A 63 -19.07 23.52 -12.02
N ALA A 64 -19.39 22.28 -11.68
CA ALA A 64 -18.51 21.40 -10.95
C ALA A 64 -17.30 21.04 -11.82
N GLU A 65 -16.12 21.08 -11.22
CA GLU A 65 -14.86 20.82 -11.94
C GLU A 65 -13.94 19.97 -11.06
N PRO A 66 -13.16 19.04 -11.63
CA PRO A 66 -12.13 18.35 -10.88
C PRO A 66 -11.11 19.34 -10.31
N GLN A 67 -10.65 19.12 -9.09
CA GLN A 67 -9.63 19.94 -8.46
C GLN A 67 -8.34 19.93 -9.31
N GLY A 68 -7.83 21.12 -9.62
CA GLY A 68 -6.71 21.30 -10.56
C GLY A 68 -7.05 21.11 -12.05
N GLY A 69 -8.31 20.82 -12.39
CA GLY A 69 -8.85 20.70 -13.74
C GLY A 69 -8.91 19.26 -14.27
N MET A 70 -9.59 19.10 -15.42
CA MET A 70 -9.92 17.80 -16.02
C MET A 70 -8.73 16.85 -16.24
N ARG A 71 -7.53 17.39 -16.50
CA ARG A 71 -6.30 16.61 -16.66
C ARG A 71 -5.96 15.76 -15.42
N PHE A 72 -6.30 16.23 -14.21
CA PHE A 72 -6.04 15.48 -12.98
C PHE A 72 -7.00 14.31 -12.84
N LEU A 73 -8.29 14.49 -13.17
CA LEU A 73 -9.24 13.39 -13.24
C LEU A 73 -8.81 12.35 -14.30
N GLN A 74 -8.39 12.80 -15.49
CA GLN A 74 -7.89 11.90 -16.54
C GLN A 74 -6.66 11.12 -16.09
N GLN A 75 -5.70 11.78 -15.44
CA GLN A 75 -4.51 11.12 -14.91
C GLN A 75 -4.87 10.14 -13.77
N PHE A 76 -5.74 10.55 -12.84
CA PHE A 76 -6.24 9.70 -11.77
C PHE A 76 -6.90 8.45 -12.32
N VAL A 77 -7.83 8.59 -13.26
CA VAL A 77 -8.49 7.46 -13.91
C VAL A 77 -7.47 6.57 -14.61
N LYS A 78 -6.55 7.14 -15.39
CA LYS A 78 -5.48 6.36 -16.06
C LYS A 78 -4.63 5.56 -15.07
N ASP A 79 -4.25 6.13 -13.94
CA ASP A 79 -3.39 5.48 -12.96
C ASP A 79 -4.14 4.47 -12.07
N ASN A 80 -5.45 4.65 -11.88
CA ASN A 80 -6.30 3.78 -11.07
C ASN A 80 -7.04 2.70 -11.88
N LEU A 81 -7.00 2.79 -13.22
CA LEU A 81 -7.70 1.87 -14.11
C LEU A 81 -7.08 0.47 -14.05
N GLN A 82 -7.90 -0.49 -13.64
CA GLN A 82 -7.58 -1.90 -13.64
C GLN A 82 -8.28 -2.56 -14.83
N VAL A 83 -7.63 -2.58 -15.99
CA VAL A 83 -8.20 -3.20 -17.20
C VAL A 83 -8.46 -4.69 -16.93
N PRO A 84 -9.73 -5.15 -16.93
CA PRO A 84 -10.06 -6.50 -16.50
C PRO A 84 -9.36 -7.56 -17.35
N PHE A 85 -8.77 -8.57 -16.71
CA PHE A 85 -7.96 -9.60 -17.39
C PHE A 85 -8.72 -10.30 -18.52
N GLN A 86 -9.97 -10.71 -18.28
CA GLN A 86 -10.80 -11.37 -19.30
C GLN A 86 -11.13 -10.44 -20.47
N ALA A 87 -11.33 -9.15 -20.22
CA ALA A 87 -11.55 -8.17 -21.29
C ALA A 87 -10.29 -8.03 -22.16
N ARG A 88 -9.10 -8.10 -21.56
CA ARG A 88 -7.82 -8.10 -22.30
C ARG A 88 -7.60 -9.36 -23.13
N VAL A 89 -7.99 -10.53 -22.62
CA VAL A 89 -7.96 -11.80 -23.38
C VAL A 89 -8.87 -11.70 -24.60
N GLN A 90 -10.04 -11.08 -24.45
CA GLN A 90 -10.98 -10.79 -25.53
C GLN A 90 -10.59 -9.58 -26.40
N GLN A 91 -9.45 -8.94 -26.10
CA GLN A 91 -8.93 -7.77 -26.80
C GLN A 91 -9.92 -6.60 -26.85
N VAL A 92 -10.75 -6.47 -25.81
CA VAL A 92 -11.70 -5.37 -25.67
C VAL A 92 -10.94 -4.07 -25.43
N GLN A 93 -11.18 -3.09 -26.29
CA GLN A 93 -10.64 -1.74 -26.20
C GLN A 93 -11.67 -0.70 -26.65
N GLY A 94 -11.56 0.54 -26.18
CA GLY A 94 -12.49 1.60 -26.54
C GLY A 94 -12.83 2.52 -25.38
N ARG A 95 -14.08 3.00 -25.34
CA ARG A 95 -14.53 3.96 -24.32
C ARG A 95 -15.82 3.50 -23.66
N VAL A 96 -15.88 3.67 -22.35
CA VAL A 96 -17.12 3.59 -21.56
C VAL A 96 -17.52 5.01 -21.19
N PHE A 97 -18.77 5.39 -21.47
CA PHE A 97 -19.31 6.69 -21.11
C PHE A 97 -20.12 6.55 -19.83
N VAL A 98 -19.77 7.37 -18.84
CA VAL A 98 -20.35 7.38 -17.50
C VAL A 98 -20.97 8.75 -17.24
N THR A 99 -22.11 8.75 -16.57
CA THR A 99 -22.73 9.94 -15.96
C THR A 99 -22.90 9.70 -14.47
N GLY A 100 -23.03 10.77 -13.70
CA GLY A 100 -23.39 10.73 -12.29
C GLY A 100 -23.55 12.14 -11.73
N THR A 101 -23.60 12.24 -10.41
CA THR A 101 -23.80 13.49 -9.70
C THR A 101 -22.56 13.84 -8.89
N VAL A 102 -22.03 15.04 -9.07
CA VAL A 102 -21.06 15.63 -8.15
C VAL A 102 -21.83 16.15 -6.95
N GLU A 103 -21.44 15.66 -5.77
CA GLU A 103 -22.01 16.07 -4.48
C GLU A 103 -21.37 17.34 -3.95
N THR A 104 -22.03 18.00 -2.98
CA THR A 104 -21.55 19.26 -2.40
C THR A 104 -20.25 19.11 -1.61
N ASP A 105 -19.86 17.89 -1.24
CA ASP A 105 -18.60 17.57 -0.56
C ASP A 105 -17.46 17.22 -1.54
N GLY A 106 -17.72 17.26 -2.85
CA GLY A 106 -16.77 16.92 -3.91
C GLY A 106 -16.70 15.42 -4.25
N SER A 107 -17.49 14.58 -3.58
CA SER A 107 -17.64 13.16 -3.95
C SER A 107 -18.58 12.98 -5.15
N THR A 108 -18.73 11.74 -5.63
CA THR A 108 -19.66 11.41 -6.70
C THR A 108 -20.65 10.34 -6.27
N SER A 109 -21.87 10.44 -6.77
CA SER A 109 -22.96 9.49 -6.53
C SER A 109 -23.73 9.20 -7.83
N GLU A 110 -24.71 8.29 -7.75
CA GLU A 110 -25.65 8.00 -8.84
C GLU A 110 -24.98 7.62 -10.18
N LEU A 111 -23.78 7.03 -10.12
CA LEU A 111 -22.99 6.67 -11.28
C LEU A 111 -23.69 5.62 -12.15
N LYS A 112 -23.78 5.89 -13.45
CA LYS A 112 -24.42 5.03 -14.45
C LYS A 112 -23.64 5.05 -15.76
N VAL A 113 -23.61 3.90 -16.44
CA VAL A 113 -23.09 3.81 -17.80
C VAL A 113 -24.16 4.26 -18.78
N THR A 114 -23.85 5.26 -19.61
CA THR A 114 -24.75 5.75 -20.67
C THR A 114 -24.47 5.07 -22.00
N LYS A 115 -23.20 4.69 -22.23
CA LYS A 115 -22.79 3.86 -23.37
C LYS A 115 -21.66 2.94 -22.92
N GLY A 116 -21.99 1.65 -22.83
CA GLY A 116 -21.07 0.59 -22.40
C GLY A 116 -20.16 0.11 -23.52
N LEU A 117 -19.13 -0.65 -23.12
CA LEU A 117 -18.19 -1.34 -24.00
C LEU A 117 -18.26 -2.85 -23.80
N HIS A 118 -18.19 -3.29 -22.55
CA HIS A 118 -18.20 -4.69 -22.14
C HIS A 118 -18.53 -4.74 -20.64
N PRO A 119 -19.33 -5.69 -20.12
CA PRO A 119 -19.78 -5.67 -18.72
C PRO A 119 -18.68 -5.52 -17.67
N LEU A 120 -17.52 -6.15 -17.89
CA LEU A 120 -16.37 -6.00 -17.00
C LEU A 120 -15.74 -4.60 -17.07
N CYS A 121 -15.64 -4.01 -18.27
CA CYS A 121 -15.13 -2.66 -18.46
C CYS A 121 -16.11 -1.63 -17.91
N ASP A 122 -17.41 -1.87 -18.05
CA ASP A 122 -18.48 -1.01 -17.53
C ASP A 122 -18.43 -0.95 -16.00
N ALA A 123 -18.30 -2.10 -15.34
CA ALA A 123 -18.11 -2.18 -13.89
C ALA A 123 -16.84 -1.48 -13.42
N GLU A 124 -15.73 -1.66 -14.14
CA GLU A 124 -14.46 -1.00 -13.82
C GLU A 124 -14.54 0.52 -14.02
N ALA A 125 -15.23 0.98 -15.06
CA ALA A 125 -15.44 2.41 -15.32
C ALA A 125 -16.22 3.08 -14.18
N LEU A 126 -17.29 2.43 -13.69
CA LEU A 126 -18.04 2.92 -12.53
C LEU A 126 -17.17 2.94 -11.28
N ARG A 127 -16.39 1.87 -11.03
CA ARG A 127 -15.48 1.79 -9.88
C ARG A 127 -14.48 2.93 -9.90
N VAL A 128 -13.71 3.08 -10.98
CA VAL A 128 -12.61 4.05 -11.05
C VAL A 128 -13.10 5.50 -10.98
N VAL A 129 -14.25 5.81 -11.59
CA VAL A 129 -14.87 7.15 -11.49
C VAL A 129 -15.38 7.41 -10.07
N GLY A 130 -15.99 6.42 -9.42
CA GLY A 130 -16.49 6.54 -8.04
C GLY A 130 -15.41 6.68 -6.98
N LEU A 131 -14.16 6.30 -7.28
CA LEU A 131 -13.03 6.54 -6.39
C LEU A 131 -12.61 8.01 -6.33
N TYR A 132 -12.94 8.81 -7.34
CA TYR A 132 -12.53 10.21 -7.40
C TYR A 132 -13.50 11.10 -6.62
N LYS A 133 -12.99 11.72 -5.55
CA LYS A 133 -13.72 12.59 -4.63
C LYS A 133 -13.12 14.00 -4.52
N ALA A 134 -12.29 14.36 -5.49
CA ALA A 134 -11.60 15.64 -5.55
C ALA A 134 -12.29 16.57 -6.55
N TRP A 135 -13.61 16.68 -6.49
CA TRP A 135 -14.34 17.70 -7.25
C TRP A 135 -14.42 19.01 -6.46
N GLN A 136 -14.43 20.13 -7.18
CA GLN A 136 -15.05 21.37 -6.73
C GLN A 136 -16.54 21.26 -7.07
N PRO A 137 -17.46 21.43 -6.11
CA PRO A 137 -18.89 21.36 -6.40
C PRO A 137 -19.34 22.54 -7.25
N ALA A 138 -20.47 22.38 -7.93
CA ALA A 138 -21.10 23.48 -8.65
C ALA A 138 -21.60 24.54 -7.65
N ILE A 139 -21.64 25.80 -8.08
CA ILE A 139 -22.11 26.92 -7.28
C ILE A 139 -23.35 27.52 -7.94
N LYS A 140 -24.42 27.72 -7.14
CA LYS A 140 -25.63 28.44 -7.53
C LYS A 140 -26.05 29.35 -6.39
N GLU A 141 -26.23 30.63 -6.67
CA GLU A 141 -26.55 31.66 -5.67
C GLU A 141 -25.60 31.61 -4.47
N VAL A 142 -24.29 31.47 -4.75
CA VAL A 142 -23.19 31.37 -3.75
C VAL A 142 -23.19 30.05 -2.93
N LYS A 143 -24.19 29.17 -3.10
CA LYS A 143 -24.25 27.88 -2.41
C LYS A 143 -23.69 26.76 -3.27
N ALA A 144 -22.98 25.83 -2.64
CA ALA A 144 -22.62 24.57 -3.27
C ALA A 144 -23.89 23.76 -3.56
N VAL A 145 -24.02 23.26 -4.79
CA VAL A 145 -25.17 22.48 -5.26
C VAL A 145 -24.71 21.22 -5.98
N ARG A 146 -25.60 20.22 -6.02
CA ARG A 146 -25.39 18.96 -6.74
C ARG A 146 -25.51 19.19 -8.25
N GLN A 147 -24.64 18.59 -9.05
CA GLN A 147 -24.66 18.75 -10.50
C GLN A 147 -24.37 17.45 -11.22
N THR A 148 -25.08 17.20 -12.33
CA THR A 148 -24.79 16.07 -13.21
C THR A 148 -23.49 16.30 -13.99
N PHE A 149 -22.64 15.28 -14.10
CA PHE A 149 -21.46 15.31 -14.95
C PHE A 149 -21.46 14.16 -15.97
N HIS A 150 -20.62 14.30 -17.00
CA HIS A 150 -20.41 13.29 -18.03
C HIS A 150 -18.91 13.08 -18.24
N PHE A 151 -18.47 11.83 -18.26
CA PHE A 151 -17.07 11.48 -18.42
C PHE A 151 -16.89 10.19 -19.23
N SER A 152 -15.83 10.11 -20.05
CA SER A 152 -15.49 8.90 -20.80
C SER A 152 -14.23 8.26 -20.27
N VAL A 153 -14.32 7.02 -19.81
CA VAL A 153 -13.17 6.19 -19.41
C VAL A 153 -12.61 5.48 -20.64
N VAL A 154 -11.32 5.64 -20.91
CA VAL A 154 -10.64 5.01 -22.05
C VAL A 154 -10.01 3.69 -21.60
N PHE A 155 -10.39 2.59 -22.24
CA PHE A 155 -9.77 1.28 -22.08
C PHE A 155 -8.73 1.07 -23.19
N PRO A 156 -7.43 1.03 -22.86
CA PRO A 156 -6.35 0.92 -23.85
C PRO A 156 -6.21 -0.50 -24.41
N GLU A 157 -5.54 -0.61 -25.55
CA GLU A 157 -5.16 -1.88 -26.16
C GLU A 157 -4.02 -2.55 -25.36
N LEU A 158 -4.38 -3.52 -24.52
CA LEU A 158 -3.42 -4.29 -23.70
C LEU A 158 -3.70 -5.80 -23.78
N PRO A 159 -3.59 -6.40 -24.99
CA PRO A 159 -3.98 -7.79 -25.21
C PRO A 159 -3.13 -8.76 -24.39
N VAL A 160 -3.75 -9.87 -23.95
CA VAL A 160 -3.04 -11.01 -23.36
C VAL A 160 -2.95 -12.10 -24.43
N THR A 161 -1.83 -12.13 -25.15
CA THR A 161 -1.62 -13.03 -26.29
C THR A 161 -1.13 -14.42 -25.89
N ASN A 162 -0.66 -14.58 -24.65
CA ASN A 162 -0.05 -15.79 -24.13
C ASN A 162 -0.97 -16.59 -23.18
N TYR A 163 -2.29 -16.36 -23.20
CA TYR A 163 -3.23 -17.05 -22.31
C TYR A 163 -3.78 -18.34 -22.91
N ASP A 164 -3.54 -19.45 -22.23
CA ASP A 164 -4.15 -20.76 -22.47
C ASP A 164 -5.41 -20.87 -21.62
N SER A 165 -6.58 -20.64 -22.24
CA SER A 165 -7.88 -20.66 -21.56
C SER A 165 -8.30 -22.06 -21.10
N THR A 166 -7.85 -23.11 -21.80
CA THR A 166 -8.13 -24.51 -21.46
C THR A 166 -7.55 -24.88 -20.11
N HIS A 167 -6.32 -24.43 -19.84
CA HIS A 167 -5.61 -24.74 -18.59
C HIS A 167 -5.56 -23.56 -17.61
N GLN A 168 -6.12 -22.39 -17.98
CA GLN A 168 -6.12 -21.15 -17.21
C GLN A 168 -4.71 -20.75 -16.75
N ARG A 169 -3.80 -20.60 -17.72
CA ARG A 169 -2.40 -20.24 -17.47
C ARG A 169 -1.85 -19.32 -18.53
N LEU A 170 -0.86 -18.52 -18.17
CA LEU A 170 -0.02 -17.81 -19.13
C LEU A 170 1.13 -18.71 -19.57
N VAL A 171 1.53 -18.62 -20.84
CA VAL A 171 2.57 -19.43 -21.47
C VAL A 171 3.61 -18.53 -22.13
N ASP A 172 4.78 -18.44 -21.52
CA ASP A 172 5.89 -17.68 -22.09
C ASP A 172 6.91 -18.62 -22.72
N TYR A 173 7.56 -18.18 -23.80
CA TYR A 173 8.60 -18.95 -24.49
C TYR A 173 9.93 -18.21 -24.45
N PHE A 174 11.01 -18.98 -24.35
CA PHE A 174 12.38 -18.46 -24.28
C PHE A 174 13.31 -19.26 -25.19
N ASN A 175 14.34 -18.61 -25.70
CA ASN A 175 15.39 -19.24 -26.47
C ASN A 175 16.43 -19.95 -25.59
N GLU A 176 17.45 -20.56 -26.19
CA GLU A 176 18.55 -21.26 -25.49
C GLU A 176 19.32 -20.39 -24.49
N LYS A 177 19.29 -19.06 -24.68
CA LYS A 177 19.91 -18.07 -23.78
C LYS A 177 18.93 -17.56 -22.71
N PHE A 178 17.77 -18.19 -22.58
CA PHE A 178 16.70 -17.80 -21.66
C PHE A 178 16.14 -16.39 -21.92
N GLN A 179 16.23 -15.91 -23.17
CA GLN A 179 15.64 -14.65 -23.59
C GLN A 179 14.24 -14.89 -24.12
N PHE A 180 13.31 -14.03 -23.74
CA PHE A 180 11.91 -14.12 -24.19
C PHE A 180 11.84 -14.02 -25.72
N THR A 181 11.07 -14.91 -26.35
CA THR A 181 10.91 -14.95 -27.80
C THR A 181 9.49 -15.33 -28.18
N HIS A 182 9.03 -14.78 -29.31
CA HIS A 182 7.77 -15.15 -29.94
C HIS A 182 7.97 -16.04 -31.18
N ASP A 183 9.20 -16.21 -31.65
CA ASP A 183 9.51 -17.05 -32.81
C ASP A 183 9.51 -18.54 -32.42
N PRO A 184 8.57 -19.36 -32.93
CA PRO A 184 8.51 -20.77 -32.61
C PRO A 184 9.76 -21.57 -32.97
N THR A 185 10.58 -21.08 -33.90
CA THR A 185 11.84 -21.74 -34.29
C THR A 185 12.94 -21.57 -33.24
N GLU A 186 12.83 -20.57 -32.36
CA GLU A 186 13.77 -20.31 -31.28
C GLU A 186 13.36 -20.96 -29.95
N TYR A 187 12.17 -21.56 -29.86
CA TYR A 187 11.64 -22.08 -28.61
C TYR A 187 12.53 -23.19 -28.04
N HIS A 188 13.09 -22.92 -26.86
CA HIS A 188 13.90 -23.89 -26.12
C HIS A 188 13.41 -24.11 -24.70
N PHE A 189 12.95 -23.04 -24.02
CA PHE A 189 12.26 -23.14 -22.75
C PHE A 189 10.85 -22.57 -22.85
N ARG A 190 9.97 -23.04 -21.98
CA ARG A 190 8.67 -22.41 -21.76
C ARG A 190 8.35 -22.32 -20.28
N ARG A 191 7.57 -21.31 -19.91
CA ARG A 191 7.12 -21.05 -18.55
C ARG A 191 5.60 -21.06 -18.50
N TYR A 192 5.06 -21.79 -17.54
CA TYR A 192 3.64 -21.79 -17.20
C TYR A 192 3.39 -21.01 -15.93
N ILE A 193 2.45 -20.06 -16.00
CA ILE A 193 1.98 -19.30 -14.85
C ILE A 193 0.48 -19.58 -14.68
N PRO A 194 0.08 -20.51 -13.80
CA PRO A 194 -1.32 -20.74 -13.49
C PRO A 194 -1.96 -19.49 -12.89
N VAL A 195 -3.06 -19.03 -13.47
CA VAL A 195 -3.77 -17.81 -13.04
C VAL A 195 -5.25 -18.07 -12.78
N ASP A 196 -5.87 -17.23 -11.97
CA ASP A 196 -7.32 -17.19 -11.80
C ASP A 196 -8.02 -16.38 -12.91
N LYS A 197 -9.33 -16.20 -12.80
CA LYS A 197 -10.12 -15.43 -13.77
C LYS A 197 -9.70 -13.95 -13.87
N ASN A 198 -9.01 -13.40 -12.86
CA ASN A 198 -8.52 -12.04 -12.82
C ASN A 198 -7.06 -11.92 -13.26
N GLY A 199 -6.43 -13.02 -13.69
CA GLY A 199 -5.02 -13.04 -14.10
C GLY A 199 -4.05 -13.08 -12.91
N VAL A 200 -4.53 -13.35 -11.70
CA VAL A 200 -3.70 -13.44 -10.49
C VAL A 200 -3.16 -14.85 -10.36
N VAL A 201 -1.86 -14.98 -10.07
CA VAL A 201 -1.20 -16.28 -9.90
C VAL A 201 -1.84 -17.09 -8.76
N ARG A 202 -2.01 -18.40 -8.98
CA ARG A 202 -2.70 -19.28 -8.02
C ARG A 202 -1.97 -20.58 -7.67
N ASP A 203 -0.85 -20.85 -8.32
CA ASP A 203 -0.11 -22.10 -8.18
C ASP A 203 1.36 -21.91 -8.60
N ASP A 204 2.17 -22.95 -8.43
CA ASP A 204 3.57 -22.98 -8.78
C ASP A 204 3.81 -22.56 -10.23
N VAL A 205 4.88 -21.80 -10.45
CA VAL A 205 5.35 -21.46 -11.80
C VAL A 205 6.26 -22.57 -12.27
N VAL A 206 5.92 -23.17 -13.41
CA VAL A 206 6.62 -24.36 -13.93
C VAL A 206 7.39 -23.99 -15.18
N PHE A 207 8.66 -24.41 -15.25
CA PHE A 207 9.49 -24.32 -16.43
C PHE A 207 9.71 -25.68 -17.06
N GLU A 208 9.64 -25.72 -18.37
CA GLU A 208 9.94 -26.88 -19.18
C GLU A 208 10.97 -26.54 -20.26
N GLU A 209 11.72 -27.54 -20.69
CA GLU A 209 12.77 -27.45 -21.69
C GLU A 209 12.45 -28.40 -22.86
N TRP A 210 12.72 -27.95 -24.07
CA TRP A 210 12.52 -28.71 -25.29
C TRP A 210 13.70 -29.67 -25.49
N LYS A 211 13.48 -30.96 -25.16
CA LYS A 211 14.50 -32.01 -25.25
C LYS A 211 13.93 -33.27 -25.89
N LYS A 212 14.69 -33.86 -26.83
CA LYS A 212 14.29 -35.10 -27.52
C LYS A 212 12.89 -35.01 -28.16
N LYS A 213 12.62 -33.88 -28.85
CA LYS A 213 11.35 -33.58 -29.54
C LYS A 213 10.10 -33.55 -28.64
N GLN A 214 10.27 -33.25 -27.36
CA GLN A 214 9.17 -33.11 -26.41
C GLN A 214 9.56 -32.12 -25.30
N TRP A 215 8.55 -31.52 -24.68
CA TRP A 215 8.75 -30.70 -23.49
C TRP A 215 8.99 -31.61 -22.27
N LYS A 216 10.04 -31.32 -21.52
CA LYS A 216 10.40 -32.02 -20.28
C LYS A 216 10.44 -31.05 -19.11
N PRO A 217 10.04 -31.46 -17.89
CA PRO A 217 10.20 -30.64 -16.70
C PRO A 217 11.65 -30.19 -16.52
N PHE A 218 11.84 -28.90 -16.26
CA PHE A 218 13.16 -28.31 -16.01
C PHE A 218 13.31 -27.90 -14.55
N PHE A 219 12.48 -26.98 -14.06
CA PHE A 219 12.34 -26.65 -12.64
C PHE A 219 10.98 -26.01 -12.36
N SER A 220 10.62 -25.89 -11.08
CA SER A 220 9.46 -25.11 -10.64
C SER A 220 9.85 -24.11 -9.56
N VAL A 221 9.08 -23.04 -9.47
CA VAL A 221 9.21 -22.02 -8.43
C VAL A 221 7.94 -22.06 -7.59
N PRO A 222 8.06 -22.33 -6.27
CA PRO A 222 6.90 -22.56 -5.43
C PRO A 222 6.09 -21.28 -5.25
N PHE A 223 4.77 -21.41 -5.38
CA PHE A 223 3.82 -20.38 -5.01
C PHE A 223 3.60 -20.40 -3.48
N LYS A 224 3.58 -19.20 -2.90
CA LYS A 224 3.24 -19.00 -1.50
C LYS A 224 2.09 -18.02 -1.36
N ARG A 225 1.15 -18.41 -0.50
CA ARG A 225 0.04 -17.59 -0.03
C ARG A 225 0.16 -17.41 1.47
N ASP A 226 0.87 -16.37 1.88
CA ASP A 226 1.09 -16.07 3.29
C ASP A 226 -0.06 -15.22 3.83
N SER A 227 -0.72 -15.68 4.89
CA SER A 227 -1.74 -14.87 5.57
C SER A 227 -1.07 -13.83 6.46
N LEU A 228 -1.55 -12.59 6.45
CA LEU A 228 -1.00 -11.52 7.29
C LEU A 228 -2.08 -10.52 7.72
N MET A 229 -1.79 -9.82 8.82
CA MET A 229 -2.45 -8.57 9.17
C MET A 229 -1.69 -7.43 8.50
N TYR A 230 -2.33 -6.75 7.56
CA TYR A 230 -1.71 -5.69 6.77
C TYR A 230 -2.17 -4.31 7.25
N LYS A 231 -1.20 -3.48 7.66
CA LYS A 231 -1.45 -2.07 7.99
C LYS A 231 -1.51 -1.24 6.71
N ILE A 232 -2.68 -0.75 6.36
CA ILE A 232 -2.88 0.11 5.19
C ILE A 232 -2.27 1.48 5.50
N ALA A 233 -1.18 1.82 4.82
CA ALA A 233 -0.54 3.10 5.06
C ALA A 233 -1.46 4.27 4.65
N GLY A 234 -1.59 5.25 5.55
CA GLY A 234 -2.51 6.38 5.42
C GLY A 234 -3.85 6.19 6.13
N GLU A 235 -4.24 4.96 6.49
CA GLU A 235 -5.45 4.67 7.25
C GLU A 235 -5.19 4.87 8.76
N THR A 236 -6.07 5.60 9.45
CA THR A 236 -5.94 5.86 10.89
C THR A 236 -7.04 5.24 11.74
N THR A 237 -8.12 4.77 11.11
CA THR A 237 -9.30 4.22 11.78
C THR A 237 -9.20 2.72 11.99
N THR A 238 -8.40 2.02 11.17
CA THR A 238 -8.22 0.57 11.20
C THR A 238 -6.75 0.25 11.38
N ASP A 239 -6.38 -0.46 12.45
CA ASP A 239 -4.98 -0.78 12.76
C ASP A 239 -4.37 -1.71 11.70
N SER A 240 -5.08 -2.79 11.33
CA SER A 240 -4.68 -3.71 10.27
C SER A 240 -5.88 -4.49 9.72
N VAL A 241 -5.81 -4.89 8.45
CA VAL A 241 -6.83 -5.72 7.79
C VAL A 241 -6.28 -7.11 7.46
N PRO A 242 -7.13 -8.16 7.50
CA PRO A 242 -6.71 -9.49 7.06
C PRO A 242 -6.47 -9.51 5.54
N ALA A 243 -5.29 -9.98 5.14
CA ALA A 243 -4.88 -10.06 3.74
C ALA A 243 -4.03 -11.31 3.47
N TYR A 244 -3.80 -11.58 2.19
CA TYR A 244 -2.86 -12.58 1.72
C TYR A 244 -1.76 -11.89 0.91
N ARG A 245 -0.52 -12.32 1.11
CA ARG A 245 0.61 -12.01 0.24
C ARG A 245 0.82 -13.17 -0.71
N LEU A 246 0.76 -12.89 -2.00
CA LEU A 246 0.99 -13.84 -3.09
C LEU A 246 2.40 -13.64 -3.62
N THR A 247 3.23 -14.69 -3.55
CA THR A 247 4.61 -14.64 -4.05
C THR A 247 4.97 -15.91 -4.82
N VAL A 248 5.83 -15.74 -5.82
CA VAL A 248 6.52 -16.84 -6.49
C VAL A 248 7.98 -16.45 -6.61
N ARG A 249 8.80 -16.91 -5.64
CA ARG A 249 10.22 -16.55 -5.56
C ARG A 249 11.10 -17.80 -5.48
N ASP A 250 12.22 -17.77 -6.20
CA ASP A 250 13.24 -18.80 -6.07
C ASP A 250 14.11 -18.59 -4.81
N LYS A 251 15.13 -19.44 -4.66
CA LYS A 251 16.08 -19.39 -3.53
C LYS A 251 16.97 -18.13 -3.55
N ASP A 252 17.11 -17.51 -4.72
CA ASP A 252 17.93 -16.32 -4.95
C ASP A 252 17.11 -15.03 -4.94
N TRP A 253 15.84 -15.11 -4.52
CA TRP A 253 14.88 -14.00 -4.39
C TRP A 253 14.41 -13.38 -5.71
N ASN A 254 14.63 -14.08 -6.84
CA ASN A 254 14.06 -13.66 -8.11
C ASN A 254 12.55 -13.90 -8.10
N SER A 255 11.79 -12.87 -8.46
CA SER A 255 10.34 -12.97 -8.63
C SER A 255 10.02 -13.16 -10.10
N TYR A 256 9.18 -14.14 -10.42
CA TYR A 256 8.78 -14.43 -11.81
C TYR A 256 7.42 -13.84 -12.18
N VAL A 257 6.72 -13.33 -11.16
CA VAL A 257 5.43 -12.63 -11.22
C VAL A 257 5.47 -11.45 -10.23
N PRO A 258 4.57 -10.46 -10.37
CA PRO A 258 4.41 -9.44 -9.34
C PRO A 258 4.05 -10.05 -7.98
N GLU A 259 4.68 -9.56 -6.92
CA GLU A 259 4.22 -9.81 -5.56
C GLU A 259 2.99 -8.94 -5.29
N ILE A 260 1.91 -9.55 -4.85
CA ILE A 260 0.63 -8.87 -4.63
C ILE A 260 0.18 -9.11 -3.20
N VAL A 261 -0.25 -8.04 -2.52
CA VAL A 261 -1.00 -8.14 -1.28
C VAL A 261 -2.46 -7.85 -1.59
N ILE A 262 -3.35 -8.79 -1.24
CA ILE A 262 -4.77 -8.75 -1.57
C ILE A 262 -5.61 -9.05 -0.33
N GLN A 263 -6.68 -8.29 -0.11
CA GLN A 263 -7.67 -8.56 0.92
C GLN A 263 -8.49 -9.81 0.62
N THR A 264 -9.18 -10.34 1.63
CA THR A 264 -10.10 -11.47 1.50
C THR A 264 -11.26 -11.20 0.54
N ASN A 265 -11.64 -9.94 0.33
CA ASN A 265 -12.67 -9.51 -0.62
C ASN A 265 -12.15 -9.35 -2.07
N GLY A 266 -10.86 -9.59 -2.32
CA GLY A 266 -10.24 -9.46 -3.64
C GLY A 266 -9.65 -8.08 -3.96
N GLN A 267 -9.70 -7.12 -3.04
CA GLN A 267 -9.12 -5.80 -3.24
C GLN A 267 -7.58 -5.83 -3.10
N VAL A 268 -6.89 -5.31 -4.11
CA VAL A 268 -5.42 -5.18 -4.09
C VAL A 268 -5.02 -4.04 -3.15
N LEU A 269 -4.07 -4.32 -2.25
CA LEU A 269 -3.51 -3.37 -1.28
C LEU A 269 -2.10 -2.92 -1.65
N SER A 270 -1.34 -3.80 -2.31
CA SER A 270 0.01 -3.51 -2.77
C SER A 270 0.37 -4.41 -3.94
N SER A 271 1.15 -3.90 -4.89
CA SER A 271 1.73 -4.65 -5.99
C SER A 271 3.18 -4.23 -6.18
N LYS A 272 4.07 -5.21 -6.27
CA LYS A 272 5.51 -4.99 -6.42
C LYS A 272 6.09 -5.90 -7.48
N GLU A 273 6.64 -5.30 -8.53
CA GLU A 273 7.32 -6.02 -9.60
C GLU A 273 8.82 -5.82 -9.49
N LYS A 274 9.56 -6.91 -9.65
CA LYS A 274 11.02 -6.93 -9.59
C LYS A 274 11.60 -7.59 -10.83
N GLN A 275 12.71 -7.05 -11.32
CA GLN A 275 13.58 -7.71 -12.28
C GLN A 275 14.93 -7.93 -11.59
N GLY A 276 15.22 -9.19 -11.25
CA GLY A 276 16.29 -9.53 -10.30
C GLY A 276 16.08 -8.80 -8.96
N ASN A 277 17.09 -8.05 -8.52
CA ASN A 277 17.02 -7.27 -7.28
C ASN A 277 16.40 -5.87 -7.45
N LYS A 278 16.19 -5.41 -8.69
CA LYS A 278 15.66 -4.06 -8.97
C LYS A 278 14.13 -4.08 -8.94
N VAL A 279 13.55 -3.17 -8.16
CA VAL A 279 12.11 -2.90 -8.24
C VAL A 279 11.86 -2.10 -9.51
N VAL A 280 10.96 -2.59 -10.36
CA VAL A 280 10.63 -1.95 -11.65
C VAL A 280 9.22 -1.36 -11.66
N SER A 281 8.40 -1.70 -10.66
CA SER A 281 7.11 -1.09 -10.42
C SER A 281 6.71 -1.33 -8.97
N TYR A 282 6.20 -0.29 -8.32
CA TYR A 282 5.59 -0.40 -7.00
C TYR A 282 4.30 0.41 -6.99
N SER A 283 3.26 -0.13 -6.37
CA SER A 283 1.99 0.56 -6.17
C SER A 283 1.35 0.14 -4.87
N ASP A 284 0.84 1.11 -4.11
CA ASP A 284 0.09 0.90 -2.88
C ASP A 284 -1.24 1.65 -2.93
N TYR A 285 -2.24 1.10 -2.23
CA TYR A 285 -3.62 1.57 -2.32
C TYR A 285 -4.18 1.93 -0.93
N TYR A 286 -5.11 2.89 -0.91
CA TYR A 286 -5.96 3.17 0.24
C TYR A 286 -6.97 2.04 0.48
N ALA A 287 -7.63 2.03 1.65
CA ALA A 287 -8.70 1.06 1.92
C ALA A 287 -9.90 1.21 0.97
N SER A 288 -10.07 2.37 0.33
CA SER A 288 -11.06 2.57 -0.74
C SER A 288 -10.70 1.82 -2.03
N GLY A 289 -9.43 1.45 -2.23
CA GLY A 289 -8.91 0.88 -3.47
C GLY A 289 -8.38 1.93 -4.44
N ALA A 290 -8.39 3.21 -4.05
CA ALA A 290 -7.69 4.26 -4.78
C ALA A 290 -6.18 4.15 -4.56
N LEU A 291 -5.41 4.39 -5.62
CA LEU A 291 -3.97 4.43 -5.63
C LEU A 291 -3.49 5.55 -4.70
N ARG A 292 -2.63 5.19 -3.74
CA ARG A 292 -1.99 6.13 -2.81
C ARG A 292 -0.63 6.55 -3.33
N GLU A 293 0.13 5.58 -3.84
CA GLU A 293 1.51 5.78 -4.25
C GLU A 293 1.85 4.88 -5.43
N ARG A 294 2.67 5.42 -6.33
CA ARG A 294 3.25 4.68 -7.45
C ARG A 294 4.68 5.09 -7.65
N GLN A 295 5.56 4.09 -7.81
CA GLN A 295 6.96 4.29 -8.13
C GLN A 295 7.26 3.68 -9.49
N ILE A 296 7.96 4.44 -10.34
CA ILE A 296 8.23 4.09 -11.74
C ILE A 296 9.70 4.39 -12.03
N PRO A 297 10.46 3.44 -12.60
CA PRO A 297 11.82 3.69 -13.06
C PRO A 297 11.88 4.84 -14.07
N ASP A 298 12.86 5.72 -13.90
CA ASP A 298 13.13 6.86 -14.77
C ASP A 298 14.65 6.96 -15.02
N GLY A 299 15.16 6.11 -15.91
CA GLY A 299 16.60 5.98 -16.17
C GLY A 299 17.39 5.52 -14.94
N LYS A 300 18.26 6.39 -14.42
CA LYS A 300 19.04 6.18 -13.18
C LYS A 300 18.28 6.59 -11.91
N ASN A 301 17.09 7.15 -12.08
CA ASN A 301 16.23 7.62 -11.01
C ASN A 301 14.95 6.79 -10.95
N GLU A 302 14.12 7.12 -9.97
CA GLU A 302 12.76 6.65 -9.78
C GLU A 302 11.84 7.86 -9.63
N LYS A 303 10.73 7.84 -10.35
CA LYS A 303 9.67 8.83 -10.22
C LYS A 303 8.62 8.30 -9.26
N ILE A 304 8.31 9.09 -8.24
CA ILE A 304 7.35 8.75 -7.20
C ILE A 304 6.17 9.70 -7.31
N LEU A 305 4.98 9.15 -7.48
CA LEU A 305 3.72 9.88 -7.47
C LEU A 305 2.93 9.47 -6.24
N THR A 306 2.37 10.45 -5.53
CA THR A 306 1.46 10.18 -4.41
C THR A 306 0.16 10.94 -4.59
N TRP A 307 -0.93 10.36 -4.12
CA TRP A 307 -2.27 10.94 -4.13
C TRP A 307 -2.77 11.07 -2.71
N TYR A 308 -3.70 12.00 -2.52
CA TYR A 308 -4.59 12.02 -1.39
C TYR A 308 -5.69 10.96 -1.57
N ASP A 309 -6.32 10.55 -0.48
CA ASP A 309 -7.45 9.60 -0.42
C ASP A 309 -8.73 10.09 -1.12
N ASN A 310 -8.82 11.39 -1.45
CA ASN A 310 -9.87 11.94 -2.31
C ASN A 310 -9.54 11.83 -3.82
N GLY A 311 -8.36 11.33 -4.19
CA GLY A 311 -7.91 11.21 -5.57
C GLY A 311 -7.18 12.43 -6.14
N GLN A 312 -7.03 13.51 -5.37
CA GLN A 312 -6.17 14.64 -5.76
C GLN A 312 -4.70 14.18 -5.78
N LEU A 313 -3.98 14.43 -6.87
CA LEU A 313 -2.53 14.22 -6.92
C LEU A 313 -1.88 15.14 -5.88
N LYS A 314 -1.14 14.53 -4.95
CA LYS A 314 -0.49 15.22 -3.84
C LYS A 314 0.89 15.71 -4.24
N GLU A 315 1.73 14.80 -4.76
CA GLU A 315 3.15 15.08 -4.95
C GLU A 315 3.74 14.27 -6.09
N VAL A 316 4.65 14.88 -6.84
CA VAL A 316 5.55 14.22 -7.78
C VAL A 316 6.98 14.48 -7.33
N ARG A 317 7.76 13.41 -7.16
CA ARG A 317 9.18 13.46 -6.79
C ARG A 317 10.03 12.63 -7.72
N THR A 318 11.31 12.98 -7.78
CA THR A 318 12.34 12.16 -8.40
C THR A 318 13.34 11.76 -7.31
N GLN A 319 13.71 10.50 -7.28
CA GLN A 319 14.67 9.95 -6.33
C GLN A 319 15.78 9.22 -7.09
N GLU A 320 17.04 9.42 -6.71
CA GLU A 320 18.12 8.58 -7.23
C GLU A 320 17.92 7.13 -6.79
N LEU A 321 18.31 6.15 -7.62
CA LEU A 321 18.33 4.76 -7.15
C LEU A 321 19.28 4.65 -5.94
N PRO A 322 18.90 3.90 -4.88
CA PRO A 322 19.71 3.78 -3.68
C PRO A 322 21.14 3.31 -3.98
N ASP A 323 22.12 4.06 -3.47
CA ASP A 323 23.55 3.74 -3.55
C ASP A 323 24.08 3.59 -2.11
N PRO A 324 24.66 2.44 -1.73
CA PRO A 324 25.16 2.24 -0.38
C PRO A 324 26.34 3.15 -0.03
N THR A 325 26.97 3.82 -1.01
CA THR A 325 28.14 4.68 -0.81
C THR A 325 27.80 6.16 -0.60
N LYS A 326 26.56 6.57 -0.86
CA LYS A 326 26.13 7.98 -0.72
C LYS A 326 24.68 8.12 -0.27
N PRO A 327 24.31 9.22 0.40
CA PRO A 327 22.90 9.51 0.68
C PRO A 327 22.08 9.57 -0.61
N THR A 328 20.88 9.00 -0.59
CA THR A 328 19.95 9.06 -1.72
C THR A 328 19.38 10.47 -1.85
N GLU A 329 19.58 11.10 -3.01
CA GLU A 329 18.99 12.40 -3.29
C GLU A 329 17.51 12.25 -3.69
N MET A 330 16.65 13.08 -3.11
CA MET A 330 15.23 13.18 -3.41
C MET A 330 14.87 14.63 -3.73
N LEU A 331 14.23 14.84 -4.88
CA LEU A 331 13.83 16.15 -5.38
C LEU A 331 12.31 16.22 -5.48
N VAL A 332 11.71 17.24 -4.88
CA VAL A 332 10.28 17.54 -5.05
C VAL A 332 10.09 18.27 -6.37
N ILE A 333 9.32 17.72 -7.30
CA ILE A 333 9.07 18.34 -8.60
C ILE A 333 7.80 19.17 -8.57
N ASP A 334 6.70 18.58 -8.10
CA ASP A 334 5.44 19.29 -7.98
C ASP A 334 4.74 18.86 -6.67
N LEU A 335 4.07 19.80 -6.02
CA LEU A 335 3.30 19.60 -4.79
C LEU A 335 1.99 20.39 -4.87
N TRP A 336 0.90 19.74 -4.51
CA TRP A 336 -0.42 20.34 -4.42
C TRP A 336 -1.02 20.11 -3.04
N SER A 337 -1.84 21.05 -2.58
CA SER A 337 -2.70 20.81 -1.43
C SER A 337 -3.86 19.89 -1.79
N ARG A 338 -4.56 19.43 -0.74
CA ARG A 338 -5.71 18.53 -0.84
C ARG A 338 -6.84 19.05 -1.75
N ASP A 339 -7.01 20.36 -1.84
CA ASP A 339 -7.99 21.08 -2.67
C ASP A 339 -7.50 21.38 -4.11
N GLY A 340 -6.30 20.92 -4.46
CA GLY A 340 -5.69 21.06 -5.79
C GLY A 340 -4.94 22.37 -6.02
N LYS A 341 -4.76 23.23 -5.01
CA LYS A 341 -3.94 24.44 -5.15
C LYS A 341 -2.46 24.07 -5.29
N VAL A 342 -1.80 24.66 -6.28
CA VAL A 342 -0.37 24.45 -6.54
C VAL A 342 0.44 25.09 -5.42
N GLN A 343 1.33 24.31 -4.80
CA GLN A 343 2.26 24.76 -3.76
C GLN A 343 3.70 24.82 -4.29
N VAL A 344 4.11 23.81 -5.04
CA VAL A 344 5.41 23.71 -5.71
C VAL A 344 5.17 23.33 -7.17
N LYS A 345 5.85 24.00 -8.08
CA LYS A 345 5.81 23.70 -9.52
C LYS A 345 7.23 23.67 -10.09
N GLY A 346 7.58 22.58 -10.77
CA GLY A 346 8.92 22.42 -11.37
C GLY A 346 10.06 22.59 -10.36
N GLY A 347 9.85 22.18 -9.11
CA GLY A 347 10.81 22.25 -8.02
C GLY A 347 10.86 23.57 -7.26
N ASN A 348 10.01 24.53 -7.58
CA ASN A 348 10.04 25.86 -6.97
C ASN A 348 8.69 26.22 -6.34
N GLY A 349 8.73 26.79 -5.14
CA GLY A 349 7.53 27.24 -4.42
C GLY A 349 7.57 26.98 -2.92
N ARG A 350 6.48 27.30 -2.23
CA ARG A 350 6.35 27.09 -0.78
C ARG A 350 5.49 25.86 -0.53
N GLY A 351 6.10 24.81 -0.01
CA GLY A 351 5.40 23.56 0.30
C GLY A 351 4.85 23.52 1.72
N VAL A 352 3.74 22.81 1.89
CA VAL A 352 3.15 22.51 3.19
C VAL A 352 2.83 21.02 3.26
N TYR A 353 3.38 20.35 4.28
CA TYR A 353 3.18 18.93 4.53
C TYR A 353 2.46 18.72 5.86
N THR A 354 1.51 17.80 5.86
CA THR A 354 0.96 17.23 7.09
C THR A 354 1.51 15.82 7.22
N THR A 355 2.31 15.59 8.26
CA THR A 355 3.01 14.33 8.47
C THR A 355 2.93 13.92 9.94
N LYS A 356 3.11 12.63 10.20
CA LYS A 356 3.28 12.12 11.56
C LYS A 356 4.76 12.05 11.89
N VAL A 357 5.11 12.49 13.08
CA VAL A 357 6.43 12.28 13.70
C VAL A 357 6.34 11.17 14.74
N GLN A 358 7.45 10.88 15.41
CA GLN A 358 7.54 9.86 16.46
C GLN A 358 6.36 9.95 17.43
N LYS A 359 5.90 8.78 17.92
CA LYS A 359 4.69 8.62 18.76
C LYS A 359 3.37 8.98 18.07
N GLU A 360 3.31 8.92 16.73
CA GLU A 360 2.10 9.12 15.92
C GLU A 360 1.49 10.53 16.04
N GLN A 361 2.27 11.52 16.48
CA GLN A 361 1.83 12.90 16.60
C GLN A 361 1.85 13.59 15.24
N TRP A 362 0.76 14.27 14.89
CA TRP A 362 0.70 15.06 13.66
C TRP A 362 1.45 16.37 13.78
N ILE A 363 2.13 16.76 12.71
CA ILE A 363 2.71 18.08 12.53
C ILE A 363 2.37 18.63 11.14
N ILE A 364 2.40 19.95 11.05
CA ILE A 364 2.31 20.71 9.81
C ILE A 364 3.67 21.35 9.60
N GLU A 365 4.41 20.86 8.61
CA GLU A 365 5.69 21.39 8.19
C GLU A 365 5.49 22.31 6.98
N GLN A 366 6.21 23.43 6.93
CA GLN A 366 6.21 24.32 5.78
C GLN A 366 7.56 25.00 5.56
N GLY A 367 7.87 25.29 4.29
CA GLY A 367 9.06 26.02 3.88
C GLY A 367 9.16 26.12 2.38
N SER A 368 10.29 26.65 1.89
CA SER A 368 10.50 26.91 0.47
C SER A 368 11.35 25.82 -0.19
N PHE A 369 11.02 25.54 -1.44
CA PHE A 369 11.81 24.73 -2.35
C PHE A 369 12.41 25.58 -3.46
N GLU A 370 13.64 25.24 -3.82
CA GLU A 370 14.30 25.70 -5.04
C GLU A 370 14.95 24.49 -5.74
N ASN A 371 14.68 24.30 -7.02
CA ASN A 371 15.14 23.14 -7.81
C ASN A 371 14.85 21.80 -7.11
N GLY A 372 13.71 21.72 -6.42
CA GLY A 372 13.22 20.55 -5.70
C GLY A 372 13.89 20.26 -4.37
N LYS A 373 14.78 21.15 -3.91
CA LYS A 373 15.50 21.02 -2.64
C LYS A 373 14.95 22.01 -1.61
N LYS A 374 14.88 21.59 -0.35
CA LYS A 374 14.53 22.49 0.77
C LYS A 374 15.55 23.63 0.85
N ILE A 375 15.08 24.86 0.98
CA ILE A 375 15.91 26.05 1.20
C ILE A 375 15.36 26.93 2.32
N GLY A 376 16.25 27.69 2.94
CA GLY A 376 15.93 28.67 3.96
C GLY A 376 15.27 28.04 5.18
N LYS A 377 14.39 28.81 5.81
CA LYS A 377 13.75 28.44 7.07
C LYS A 377 12.54 27.55 6.84
N TRP A 378 12.55 26.40 7.50
CA TRP A 378 11.49 25.41 7.58
C TRP A 378 10.94 25.36 9.01
N LEU A 379 9.61 25.34 9.12
CA LEU A 379 8.90 25.36 10.40
C LEU A 379 7.95 24.18 10.47
N ALA A 380 8.00 23.42 11.55
CA ALA A 380 6.99 22.44 11.88
C ALA A 380 6.24 22.84 13.14
N LYS A 381 4.91 22.80 13.06
CA LYS A 381 4.00 23.08 14.18
C LYS A 381 3.09 21.90 14.43
N ARG A 382 2.66 21.73 15.67
CA ARG A 382 1.55 20.84 16.04
C ARG A 382 0.21 21.44 15.57
N PRO A 383 -0.90 20.66 15.54
CA PRO A 383 -2.20 21.14 15.08
C PRO A 383 -2.75 22.33 15.90
N ASP A 384 -2.36 22.43 17.17
CA ASP A 384 -2.65 23.55 18.07
C ASP A 384 -1.76 24.79 17.82
N SER A 385 -0.97 24.78 16.75
CA SER A 385 0.01 25.82 16.38
C SER A 385 1.25 25.92 17.27
N THR A 386 1.43 25.03 18.25
CA THR A 386 2.65 24.96 19.06
C THR A 386 3.84 24.62 18.18
N LEU A 387 4.94 25.38 18.28
CA LEU A 387 6.15 25.14 17.51
C LEU A 387 6.78 23.80 17.94
N TYR A 388 7.08 22.95 16.98
CA TYR A 388 7.69 21.64 17.22
C TYR A 388 9.18 21.65 16.85
N TYR A 389 9.51 22.02 15.61
CA TYR A 389 10.89 22.29 15.23
C TYR A 389 11.01 23.42 14.22
N GLU A 390 12.23 23.91 14.12
CA GLU A 390 12.68 24.88 13.13
C GLU A 390 14.00 24.39 12.55
N GLU A 391 14.08 24.34 11.23
CA GLU A 391 15.25 23.88 10.50
C GLU A 391 15.64 24.92 9.45
N THR A 392 16.94 25.14 9.25
CA THR A 392 17.46 25.99 8.18
C THR A 392 18.20 25.12 7.18
N TYR A 393 17.84 25.25 5.90
CA TYR A 393 18.41 24.47 4.82
C TYR A 393 19.15 25.34 3.81
N ASP A 394 20.27 24.83 3.30
CA ASP A 394 20.94 25.34 2.10
C ASP A 394 21.01 24.21 1.06
N LYS A 395 20.33 24.42 -0.08
CA LYS A 395 20.28 23.46 -1.20
C LYS A 395 20.05 22.01 -0.75
N GLY A 396 19.05 21.82 0.11
CA GLY A 396 18.63 20.51 0.63
C GLY A 396 19.46 19.96 1.78
N LYS A 397 20.58 20.60 2.15
CA LYS A 397 21.39 20.22 3.31
C LYS A 397 20.93 20.98 4.54
N LEU A 398 20.74 20.27 5.64
CA LEU A 398 20.44 20.90 6.92
C LEU A 398 21.68 21.69 7.38
N VAL A 399 21.50 22.97 7.69
CA VAL A 399 22.53 23.83 8.28
C VAL A 399 22.43 23.79 9.79
N GLN A 400 21.21 23.94 10.31
CA GLN A 400 20.93 23.93 11.75
C GLN A 400 19.46 23.59 12.00
N GLY A 401 19.21 22.78 13.02
CA GLY A 401 17.88 22.46 13.52
C GLY A 401 17.72 22.79 15.01
N ARG A 402 16.50 23.14 15.39
CA ARG A 402 16.04 23.36 16.76
C ARG A 402 14.74 22.61 16.97
N LEU A 403 14.68 21.76 17.98
CA LEU A 403 13.52 20.96 18.35
C LEU A 403 13.08 21.34 19.76
N TRP A 404 11.78 21.55 19.96
CA TRP A 404 11.20 21.84 21.27
C TRP A 404 10.43 20.61 21.79
N LEU A 405 10.92 20.03 22.89
CA LEU A 405 10.27 18.93 23.59
C LEU A 405 10.04 19.34 25.05
N ASP A 406 8.79 19.28 25.49
CA ASP A 406 8.40 19.55 26.88
C ASP A 406 8.97 20.88 27.43
N GLY A 407 9.04 21.91 26.56
CA GLY A 407 9.58 23.24 26.88
C GLY A 407 11.11 23.36 26.79
N THR A 408 11.83 22.27 26.53
CA THR A 408 13.29 22.24 26.37
C THR A 408 13.69 22.32 24.90
N GLU A 409 14.66 23.18 24.59
CA GLU A 409 15.24 23.31 23.25
C GLU A 409 16.41 22.33 23.07
N HIS A 410 16.40 21.60 21.95
CA HIS A 410 17.46 20.71 21.52
C HIS A 410 17.96 21.14 20.15
N THR A 411 19.27 21.33 20.00
CA THR A 411 19.90 21.70 18.72
C THR A 411 20.54 20.50 18.06
N TYR A 412 20.55 20.49 16.73
CA TYR A 412 21.14 19.41 15.93
C TYR A 412 21.57 19.93 14.54
N THR A 413 22.51 19.22 13.92
CA THR A 413 22.99 19.54 12.56
C THR A 413 22.65 18.45 11.55
N GLU A 414 22.15 17.30 12.00
CA GLU A 414 21.73 16.17 11.16
C GLU A 414 20.28 15.79 11.48
N VAL A 415 19.47 15.55 10.45
CA VAL A 415 18.07 15.13 10.64
C VAL A 415 18.01 13.70 11.18
N GLN A 416 18.87 12.80 10.68
CA GLN A 416 18.93 11.41 11.09
C GLN A 416 20.39 10.91 11.10
N GLU A 417 20.76 10.20 12.15
CA GLU A 417 22.03 9.48 12.22
C GLU A 417 21.77 7.99 12.46
N LEU A 418 22.40 7.13 11.66
CA LEU A 418 22.31 5.69 11.83
C LEU A 418 23.05 5.23 13.10
N PRO A 419 22.59 4.13 13.74
CA PRO A 419 23.33 3.51 14.83
C PRO A 419 24.75 3.13 14.40
N LYS A 420 25.70 3.27 15.32
CA LYS A 420 27.13 2.98 15.06
C LYS A 420 27.63 2.01 16.12
N PHE A 421 28.30 0.93 15.73
CA PHE A 421 29.01 0.09 16.68
C PHE A 421 30.11 0.93 17.37
N SER A 422 30.30 0.76 18.67
CA SER A 422 31.33 1.48 19.43
C SER A 422 32.72 1.16 18.86
N GLY A 423 33.42 2.18 18.35
CA GLY A 423 34.69 2.01 17.62
C GLY A 423 34.53 1.80 16.10
N GLY A 424 33.32 1.93 15.57
CA GLY A 424 33.02 1.89 14.14
C GLY A 424 33.06 0.50 13.51
N LEU A 425 33.02 0.45 12.18
CA LEU A 425 32.99 -0.80 11.41
C LEU A 425 34.25 -1.66 11.60
N SER A 426 35.41 -1.04 11.85
CA SER A 426 36.65 -1.77 12.14
C SER A 426 36.57 -2.54 13.46
N ALA A 427 36.09 -1.89 14.54
CA ALA A 427 35.88 -2.55 15.83
C ALA A 427 34.81 -3.65 15.75
N LEU A 428 33.77 -3.43 14.94
CA LEU A 428 32.77 -4.46 14.65
C LEU A 428 33.40 -5.68 13.98
N GLY A 429 34.19 -5.48 12.92
CA GLY A 429 34.90 -6.56 12.22
C GLY A 429 35.84 -7.34 13.14
N MET A 430 36.62 -6.64 13.98
CA MET A 430 37.48 -7.28 14.98
C MET A 430 36.69 -8.06 16.03
N PHE A 431 35.57 -7.51 16.50
CA PHE A 431 34.69 -8.20 17.44
C PHE A 431 34.16 -9.49 16.83
N LEU A 432 33.64 -9.43 15.60
CA LEU A 432 33.14 -10.60 14.88
C LEU A 432 34.25 -11.65 14.69
N GLY A 433 35.40 -11.26 14.15
CA GLY A 433 36.51 -12.19 13.90
C GLY A 433 37.05 -12.88 15.16
N ARG A 434 37.02 -12.21 16.33
CA ARG A 434 37.46 -12.80 17.60
C ARG A 434 36.42 -13.72 18.25
N ASN A 435 35.14 -13.50 17.97
CA ASN A 435 34.06 -14.16 18.69
C ASN A 435 33.36 -15.24 17.87
N ILE A 436 33.40 -15.18 16.54
CA ILE A 436 32.82 -16.20 15.67
C ILE A 436 33.64 -17.48 15.74
N LYS A 437 32.96 -18.61 15.95
CA LYS A 437 33.54 -19.94 15.90
C LYS A 437 32.92 -20.72 14.75
N TYR A 438 33.73 -21.14 13.79
CA TYR A 438 33.23 -21.92 12.66
C TYR A 438 32.68 -23.28 13.15
N PRO A 439 31.39 -23.60 12.91
CA PRO A 439 30.82 -24.86 13.38
C PRO A 439 31.46 -26.08 12.72
N LYS A 440 31.74 -27.13 13.52
CA LYS A 440 32.35 -28.37 13.01
C LYS A 440 31.50 -29.07 11.94
N GLU A 441 30.18 -28.98 12.05
CA GLU A 441 29.28 -29.57 11.06
C GLU A 441 29.36 -28.83 9.72
N ALA A 442 29.34 -27.50 9.74
CA ALA A 442 29.59 -26.68 8.56
C ALA A 442 30.94 -27.00 7.92
N ALA A 443 31.99 -27.19 8.72
CA ALA A 443 33.33 -27.53 8.22
C ALA A 443 33.34 -28.90 7.53
N ARG A 444 32.75 -29.93 8.16
CA ARG A 444 32.65 -31.28 7.57
C ARG A 444 31.85 -31.31 6.26
N LYS A 445 30.87 -30.42 6.11
CA LYS A 445 29.98 -30.33 4.96
C LYS A 445 30.40 -29.26 3.94
N ASN A 446 31.55 -28.60 4.14
CA ASN A 446 32.02 -27.47 3.31
C ASN A 446 30.96 -26.37 3.12
N ILE A 447 30.12 -26.13 4.14
CA ILE A 447 29.07 -25.11 4.10
C ILE A 447 29.71 -23.76 4.37
N SER A 448 29.67 -22.84 3.41
CA SER A 448 30.19 -21.48 3.51
C SER A 448 29.15 -20.46 3.04
N GLY A 449 29.33 -19.19 3.41
CA GLY A 449 28.47 -18.11 2.95
C GLY A 449 28.19 -17.04 3.99
N LYS A 450 27.10 -16.28 3.79
CA LYS A 450 26.70 -15.17 4.67
C LYS A 450 25.37 -15.48 5.34
N VAL A 451 25.37 -15.40 6.66
CA VAL A 451 24.15 -15.39 7.48
C VAL A 451 23.72 -13.94 7.67
N PHE A 452 22.46 -13.63 7.42
CA PHE A 452 21.91 -12.29 7.59
C PHE A 452 21.01 -12.27 8.82
N ILE A 453 21.40 -11.50 9.84
CA ILE A 453 20.63 -11.30 11.07
C ILE A 453 20.10 -9.87 11.08
N SER A 454 18.80 -9.73 11.32
CA SER A 454 18.18 -8.46 11.65
C SER A 454 18.00 -8.32 13.16
N PHE A 455 18.15 -7.11 13.68
CA PHE A 455 17.90 -6.79 15.08
C PHE A 455 17.60 -5.29 15.22
N VAL A 456 17.08 -4.87 16.38
CA VAL A 456 16.83 -3.46 16.70
C VAL A 456 17.87 -2.96 17.68
N VAL A 457 18.55 -1.86 17.35
CA VAL A 457 19.38 -1.09 18.29
C VAL A 457 18.45 -0.17 19.08
N CYS A 458 18.42 -0.33 20.40
CA CYS A 458 17.62 0.47 21.31
C CYS A 458 18.27 1.84 21.61
N GLU A 459 17.50 2.73 22.24
CA GLU A 459 17.94 4.08 22.61
C GLU A 459 19.10 4.08 23.63
N ASP A 460 19.28 2.99 24.37
CA ASP A 460 20.37 2.79 25.32
C ASP A 460 21.58 2.05 24.70
N GLY A 461 21.51 1.66 23.42
CA GLY A 461 22.54 0.86 22.75
C GLY A 461 22.43 -0.65 22.98
N SER A 462 21.42 -1.13 23.72
CA SER A 462 21.09 -2.55 23.81
C SER A 462 20.50 -3.06 22.49
N LEU A 463 20.50 -4.38 22.29
CA LEU A 463 19.93 -5.03 21.10
C LEU A 463 18.70 -5.87 21.47
N CYS A 464 17.66 -5.83 20.64
CA CYS A 464 16.45 -6.64 20.79
C CYS A 464 15.86 -7.06 19.42
N ASP A 465 14.72 -7.75 19.41
CA ASP A 465 13.94 -8.11 18.21
C ASP A 465 14.77 -8.81 17.10
N TYR A 466 15.51 -9.85 17.48
CA TYR A 466 16.38 -10.60 16.57
C TYR A 466 15.58 -11.48 15.59
N GLU A 467 15.93 -11.42 14.31
CA GLU A 467 15.28 -12.18 13.23
C GLU A 467 16.35 -12.73 12.27
N LEU A 468 16.32 -14.03 11.99
CA LEU A 468 17.17 -14.66 10.97
C LEU A 468 16.54 -14.42 9.59
N LEU A 469 17.15 -13.56 8.77
CA LEU A 469 16.64 -13.23 7.44
C LEU A 469 17.06 -14.27 6.39
N LYS A 470 18.32 -14.73 6.46
CA LYS A 470 18.88 -15.75 5.58
C LYS A 470 19.95 -16.53 6.32
N GLY A 471 19.75 -17.84 6.42
CA GLY A 471 20.72 -18.78 6.98
C GLY A 471 21.48 -19.54 5.91
N ILE A 472 22.56 -20.20 6.34
CA ILE A 472 23.32 -21.18 5.55
C ILE A 472 23.28 -22.58 6.16
N GLY A 473 22.74 -22.72 7.38
CA GLY A 473 22.65 -23.99 8.10
C GLY A 473 23.99 -24.50 8.63
N GLY A 474 24.03 -25.77 9.06
CA GLY A 474 25.24 -26.42 9.57
C GLY A 474 25.76 -25.86 10.91
N GLY A 475 24.91 -25.18 11.69
CA GLY A 475 25.25 -24.53 12.96
C GLY A 475 25.68 -23.06 12.82
N CYS A 476 25.82 -22.55 11.59
CA CYS A 476 26.29 -21.18 11.35
C CYS A 476 25.24 -20.13 11.75
N ASP A 477 23.97 -20.48 11.66
CA ASP A 477 22.86 -19.57 11.92
C ASP A 477 22.75 -19.27 13.43
N GLU A 478 22.85 -20.32 14.24
CA GLU A 478 22.87 -20.26 15.70
C GLU A 478 24.10 -19.51 16.21
N GLU A 479 25.26 -19.75 15.59
CA GLU A 479 26.50 -19.08 15.94
C GLU A 479 26.45 -17.58 15.60
N ALA A 480 25.95 -17.22 14.42
CA ALA A 480 25.76 -15.83 14.04
C ALA A 480 24.84 -15.11 15.05
N LEU A 481 23.73 -15.75 15.41
CA LEU A 481 22.79 -15.20 16.40
C LEU A 481 23.43 -15.05 17.79
N ARG A 482 24.25 -16.01 18.23
CA ARG A 482 24.98 -15.94 19.51
C ARG A 482 25.93 -14.75 19.54
N VAL A 483 26.73 -14.57 18.49
CA VAL A 483 27.71 -13.46 18.42
C VAL A 483 27.00 -12.11 18.36
N VAL A 484 25.94 -11.99 17.54
CA VAL A 484 25.13 -10.77 17.45
C VAL A 484 24.50 -10.41 18.80
N LYS A 485 23.98 -11.37 19.55
CA LYS A 485 23.50 -11.12 20.93
C LYS A 485 24.61 -10.62 21.85
N GLY A 486 25.83 -11.13 21.69
CA GLY A 486 27.02 -10.67 22.43
C GLY A 486 27.47 -9.23 22.13
N MET A 487 26.89 -8.59 21.11
CA MET A 487 27.13 -7.19 20.78
C MET A 487 26.24 -6.21 21.56
N SER A 488 25.29 -6.70 22.36
CA SER A 488 24.37 -5.84 23.13
C SER A 488 25.12 -4.88 24.05
N GLY A 489 24.75 -3.59 24.03
CA GLY A 489 25.39 -2.53 24.80
C GLY A 489 26.68 -1.97 24.16
N LYS A 490 27.09 -2.47 22.99
CA LYS A 490 28.27 -1.98 22.24
C LYS A 490 27.89 -1.09 21.05
N TRP A 491 26.69 -0.52 21.07
CA TRP A 491 26.19 0.33 20.00
C TRP A 491 25.88 1.72 20.53
N LEU A 492 26.24 2.72 19.74
CA LEU A 492 25.65 4.05 19.84
C LEU A 492 24.29 4.01 19.14
N PRO A 493 23.21 4.47 19.80
CA PRO A 493 21.88 4.48 19.20
C PRO A 493 21.85 5.38 17.96
N GLY A 494 20.88 5.14 17.08
CA GLY A 494 20.55 6.10 16.04
C GLY A 494 19.91 7.34 16.66
N THR A 495 20.02 8.48 15.98
CA THR A 495 19.37 9.72 16.39
C THR A 495 18.45 10.23 15.27
N GLU A 496 17.36 10.89 15.65
CA GLU A 496 16.53 11.69 14.74
C GLU A 496 16.33 13.06 15.39
N ARG A 497 16.78 14.13 14.72
CA ARG A 497 16.76 15.50 15.24
C ARG A 497 17.38 15.61 16.65
N GLY A 498 18.49 14.91 16.85
CA GLY A 498 19.21 14.82 18.13
C GLY A 498 18.58 13.90 19.19
N GLN A 499 17.38 13.36 18.96
CA GLN A 499 16.73 12.42 19.88
C GLN A 499 17.14 10.99 19.57
N LYS A 500 17.52 10.22 20.59
CA LYS A 500 17.84 8.80 20.43
C LYS A 500 16.60 8.03 20.02
N VAL A 501 16.74 7.14 19.03
CA VAL A 501 15.63 6.34 18.48
C VAL A 501 16.01 4.88 18.32
N ARG A 502 15.00 4.01 18.40
CA ARG A 502 15.13 2.60 18.05
C ARG A 502 15.28 2.44 16.55
N VAL A 503 16.30 1.71 16.09
CA VAL A 503 16.56 1.51 14.65
C VAL A 503 16.80 0.04 14.34
N LYS A 504 16.07 -0.49 13.34
CA LYS A 504 16.29 -1.84 12.81
C LYS A 504 17.58 -1.86 11.96
N TYR A 505 18.47 -2.80 12.23
CA TYR A 505 19.77 -2.96 11.59
C TYR A 505 19.92 -4.39 11.06
N ASN A 506 20.45 -4.54 9.84
CA ASN A 506 20.70 -5.85 9.21
C ASN A 506 22.20 -6.07 9.10
N LEU A 507 22.72 -7.10 9.78
CA LEU A 507 24.14 -7.44 9.77
C LEU A 507 24.39 -8.74 8.98
N PRO A 508 25.21 -8.70 7.92
CA PRO A 508 25.74 -9.90 7.29
C PRO A 508 26.95 -10.44 8.08
N VAL A 509 26.88 -11.70 8.51
CA VAL A 509 27.95 -12.44 9.17
C VAL A 509 28.51 -13.47 8.19
N SER A 510 29.80 -13.39 7.89
CA SER A 510 30.43 -14.26 6.88
C SER A 510 31.11 -15.46 7.54
N PHE A 511 30.85 -16.66 7.01
CA PHE A 511 31.50 -17.90 7.36
C PHE A 511 32.29 -18.39 6.13
N VAL A 512 33.61 -18.43 6.26
CA VAL A 512 34.52 -18.97 5.26
C VAL A 512 35.30 -20.12 5.90
N PRO A 513 35.46 -21.27 5.23
CA PRO A 513 36.30 -22.36 5.74
C PRO A 513 37.71 -21.84 5.96
N GLU A 514 38.32 -22.19 7.09
CA GLU A 514 39.74 -21.94 7.36
C GLU A 514 40.66 -22.77 6.44
#